data_AF-A0A962RPF4-F1
#
_entry.id   AF-A0A962RPF4-F1
#
_cell.length_a   1.000
_cell.length_b   1.000
_cell.length_c   1.000
_cell.angle_alpha   90.00
_cell.angle_beta   90.00
_cell.angle_gamma   90.00
#
_symmetry.space_group_name_H-M   'P 1'
#
loop_
_entity.id
_entity.type
_entity.pdbx_description
1 polymer ?
#
loop_
_entity_poly.entity_id
_entity_poly.type
_entity_poly.pdbx_seq_one_letter_code
_entity_poly.pdbx_strand_id
1 'polypeptide(L)'
;MTIYETLLSRWNPKHDDDPKMEPVKRAMQMVIEVPAKLHAQQEALSRNPNLSAVGRYEEIRKSFSTSDVGGRLQLARKTVETMRAKQDERRANLLPRSPDKTDAAGAAMRVELRAMLRSMGNGKRIQLLLSSDADSRFQDAALEAPDAASGITAEIRERLTDAVTERLFPGEAAKLEEIDEAIGLVDATYKVVMTDVSRFAGLPDNNRNVIESAVTDALGPEKVGNIDAVVSQDFAGFADD
;
A
#
# COMPACT_ATOMS: atom_id res chain seq x y z
N MET A 1 15.12 -15.41 -19.23
CA MET A 1 14.61 -14.38 -18.31
C MET A 1 13.47 -14.98 -17.52
N THR A 2 13.61 -15.12 -16.20
CA THR A 2 12.55 -15.68 -15.33
C THR A 2 11.48 -14.62 -15.00
N ILE A 3 10.31 -15.04 -14.49
CA ILE A 3 9.28 -14.09 -14.04
C ILE A 3 9.78 -13.21 -12.89
N TYR A 4 10.63 -13.75 -12.01
CA TYR A 4 11.21 -13.00 -10.90
C TYR A 4 12.27 -11.99 -11.35
N GLU A 5 13.08 -12.31 -12.36
CA GLU A 5 13.99 -11.34 -12.98
C GLU A 5 13.21 -10.18 -13.62
N THR A 6 12.06 -10.48 -14.23
CA THR A 6 11.16 -9.45 -14.77
C THR A 6 10.62 -8.56 -13.65
N LEU A 7 10.17 -9.14 -12.54
CA LEU A 7 9.68 -8.37 -11.40
C LEU A 7 10.78 -7.51 -10.77
N LEU A 8 11.99 -8.04 -10.57
CA LEU A 8 13.14 -7.26 -10.09
C LEU A 8 13.51 -6.13 -11.03
N SER A 9 13.47 -6.36 -12.34
CA SER A 9 13.78 -5.32 -13.33
C SER A 9 12.79 -4.15 -13.34
N ARG A 10 11.59 -4.34 -12.76
CA ARG A 10 10.58 -3.28 -12.61
C ARG A 10 10.79 -2.44 -11.35
N TRP A 11 11.70 -2.82 -10.46
CA TRP A 11 12.07 -1.98 -9.33
C TRP A 11 12.69 -0.68 -9.84
N ASN A 12 12.12 0.46 -9.47
CA ASN A 12 12.66 1.75 -9.85
C ASN A 12 13.94 2.03 -9.04
N PRO A 13 15.12 2.17 -9.68
CA PRO A 13 16.37 2.38 -8.97
C PRO A 13 16.40 3.63 -8.09
N LYS A 14 15.56 4.63 -8.37
CA LYS A 14 15.45 5.83 -7.52
C LYS A 14 15.00 5.50 -6.09
N HIS A 15 14.27 4.40 -5.89
CA HIS A 15 13.90 3.95 -4.55
C HIS A 15 15.11 3.48 -3.73
N ASP A 16 16.26 3.19 -4.37
CA ASP A 16 17.47 2.81 -3.65
C ASP A 16 18.11 4.01 -2.93
N ASP A 17 17.77 5.23 -3.35
CA ASP A 17 18.25 6.47 -2.73
C ASP A 17 17.40 6.86 -1.50
N ASP A 18 16.25 6.20 -1.28
CA ASP A 18 15.36 6.44 -0.14
C ASP A 18 15.50 5.33 0.92
N PRO A 19 16.10 5.62 2.09
CA PRO A 19 16.21 4.65 3.19
C PRO A 19 14.85 4.06 3.64
N LYS A 20 13.74 4.79 3.47
CA LYS A 20 12.40 4.31 3.83
C LYS A 20 11.93 3.17 2.92
N MET A 21 12.52 3.03 1.74
CA MET A 21 12.21 1.96 0.78
C MET A 21 13.08 0.71 0.98
N GLU A 22 14.12 0.77 1.80
CA GLU A 22 14.99 -0.38 2.08
C GLU A 22 14.22 -1.60 2.62
N PRO A 23 13.29 -1.45 3.60
CA PRO A 23 12.52 -2.59 4.10
C PRO A 23 11.60 -3.19 3.03
N VAL A 24 11.08 -2.36 2.12
CA VAL A 24 10.23 -2.78 0.98
C VAL A 24 11.04 -3.63 0.00
N LYS A 25 12.23 -3.15 -0.40
CA LYS A 25 13.16 -3.88 -1.26
C LYS A 25 13.60 -5.19 -0.63
N ARG A 26 13.94 -5.17 0.66
CA ARG A 26 14.34 -6.34 1.43
C ARG A 26 13.25 -7.40 1.45
N ALA A 27 12.00 -7.02 1.72
CA ALA A 27 10.85 -7.92 1.67
C ALA A 27 10.67 -8.57 0.30
N MET A 28 10.79 -7.78 -0.78
CA MET A 28 10.70 -8.30 -2.15
C MET A 28 11.80 -9.32 -2.45
N GLN A 29 13.06 -9.00 -2.13
CA GLN A 29 14.21 -9.88 -2.35
C GLN A 29 14.07 -11.20 -1.57
N MET A 30 13.69 -11.11 -0.29
CA MET A 30 13.51 -12.29 0.56
C MET A 30 12.46 -13.26 0.02
N VAL A 31 11.37 -12.73 -0.55
CA VAL A 31 10.29 -13.54 -1.12
C VAL A 31 10.69 -14.14 -2.46
N ILE A 32 11.42 -13.43 -3.31
CA ILE A 32 11.89 -13.96 -4.60
C ILE A 32 12.81 -15.17 -4.45
N GLU A 33 13.54 -15.26 -3.34
CA GLU A 33 14.41 -16.40 -3.05
C GLU A 33 13.64 -17.68 -2.65
N VAL A 34 12.37 -17.56 -2.21
CA VAL A 34 11.59 -18.67 -1.67
C VAL A 34 11.43 -19.83 -2.66
N PRO A 35 11.02 -19.62 -3.93
CA PRO A 35 10.86 -20.70 -4.90
C PRO A 35 12.15 -21.48 -5.16
N ALA A 36 13.30 -20.79 -5.24
CA ALA A 36 14.60 -21.44 -5.43
C ALA A 36 14.95 -22.33 -4.23
N LYS A 37 14.69 -21.85 -3.00
CA LYS A 37 14.88 -22.64 -1.77
C LYS A 37 13.98 -23.88 -1.73
N LEU A 38 12.70 -23.73 -2.10
CA LEU A 38 11.76 -24.84 -2.15
C LEU A 38 12.16 -25.89 -3.18
N HIS A 39 12.62 -25.46 -4.35
CA HIS A 39 13.13 -26.37 -5.38
C HIS A 39 14.36 -27.14 -4.90
N ALA A 40 15.34 -26.45 -4.32
CA ALA A 40 16.53 -27.08 -3.75
C ALA A 40 16.18 -28.09 -2.65
N GLN A 41 15.20 -27.77 -1.81
CA GLN A 41 14.71 -28.68 -0.78
C GLN A 41 13.98 -29.88 -1.38
N GLN A 42 13.13 -29.68 -2.39
CA GLN A 42 12.45 -30.76 -3.10
C GLN A 42 13.45 -31.73 -3.73
N GLU A 43 14.50 -31.21 -4.39
CA GLU A 43 15.56 -32.03 -4.94
C GLU A 43 16.29 -32.83 -3.86
N ALA A 44 16.65 -32.20 -2.74
CA ALA A 44 17.31 -32.87 -1.62
C ALA A 44 16.44 -34.01 -1.05
N LEU A 45 15.14 -33.76 -0.85
CA LEU A 45 14.19 -34.76 -0.36
C LEU A 45 13.95 -35.89 -1.37
N SER A 46 13.99 -35.59 -2.68
CA SER A 46 13.83 -36.59 -3.74
C SER A 46 14.94 -37.64 -3.75
N ARG A 47 16.16 -37.24 -3.33
CA ARG A 47 17.34 -38.10 -3.23
C ARG A 47 17.37 -38.92 -1.94
N ASN A 48 16.47 -38.66 -0.99
CA ASN A 48 16.41 -39.41 0.26
C ASN A 48 15.64 -40.74 0.05
N PRO A 49 16.31 -41.91 0.15
CA PRO A 49 15.66 -43.21 -0.03
C PRO A 49 14.75 -43.59 1.14
N ASN A 50 14.91 -42.95 2.29
CA ASN A 50 14.13 -43.24 3.51
C ASN A 50 12.75 -42.55 3.52
N LEU A 51 12.50 -41.64 2.58
CA LEU A 51 11.24 -40.91 2.50
C LEU A 51 10.38 -41.45 1.35
N SER A 52 9.18 -41.90 1.69
CA SER A 52 8.12 -42.18 0.72
C SER A 52 7.67 -40.89 0.02
N ALA A 53 6.92 -41.00 -1.08
CA ALA A 53 6.35 -39.82 -1.76
C ALA A 53 5.51 -38.95 -0.81
N VAL A 54 4.74 -39.59 0.08
CA VAL A 54 3.95 -38.91 1.12
C VAL A 54 4.86 -38.24 2.15
N GLY A 55 5.91 -38.92 2.62
CA GLY A 55 6.86 -38.35 3.58
C GLY A 55 7.64 -37.16 3.03
N ARG A 56 8.01 -37.18 1.74
CA ARG A 56 8.65 -36.02 1.07
C ARG A 56 7.70 -34.82 1.02
N TYR A 57 6.44 -35.07 0.70
CA TYR A 57 5.41 -34.03 0.69
C TYR A 57 5.19 -33.45 2.09
N GLU A 58 5.13 -34.27 3.12
CA GLU A 58 5.04 -33.80 4.51
C GLU A 58 6.27 -32.98 4.93
N GLU A 59 7.48 -33.35 4.51
CA GLU A 59 8.68 -32.56 4.80
C GLU A 59 8.72 -31.22 4.07
N ILE A 60 8.25 -31.16 2.81
CA ILE A 60 8.03 -29.87 2.11
C ILE A 60 6.96 -29.07 2.84
N ARG A 61 5.87 -29.70 3.27
CA ARG A 61 4.82 -29.01 4.03
C ARG A 61 5.36 -28.45 5.35
N LYS A 62 6.20 -29.23 6.04
CA LYS A 62 6.88 -28.79 7.26
C LYS A 62 7.82 -27.63 6.98
N SER A 63 8.41 -27.51 5.80
CA SER A 63 9.28 -26.39 5.49
C SER A 63 8.54 -25.06 5.36
N PHE A 64 7.30 -25.06 4.89
CA PHE A 64 6.42 -23.89 5.03
C PHE A 64 6.15 -23.56 6.50
N SER A 65 6.08 -24.59 7.33
CA SER A 65 5.91 -24.42 8.77
C SER A 65 7.19 -24.05 9.53
N THR A 66 8.34 -24.25 8.91
CA THR A 66 9.63 -23.81 9.46
C THR A 66 9.77 -22.31 9.28
N SER A 67 10.43 -21.66 10.23
CA SER A 67 10.45 -20.19 10.34
C SER A 67 11.06 -19.45 9.16
N ASP A 68 11.83 -20.09 8.28
CA ASP A 68 12.50 -19.37 7.19
C ASP A 68 11.54 -19.05 6.03
N VAL A 69 10.91 -20.06 5.40
CA VAL A 69 9.99 -19.82 4.27
C VAL A 69 8.73 -19.09 4.75
N GLY A 70 8.07 -19.61 5.79
CA GLY A 70 6.88 -18.97 6.35
C GLY A 70 7.17 -17.55 6.83
N GLY A 71 8.32 -17.32 7.48
CA GLY A 71 8.70 -16.01 7.99
C GLY A 71 8.93 -14.98 6.89
N ARG A 72 9.55 -15.37 5.77
CA ARG A 72 9.76 -14.49 4.60
C ARG A 72 8.45 -14.11 3.92
N LEU A 73 7.54 -15.07 3.75
CA LEU A 73 6.20 -14.82 3.20
C LEU A 73 5.39 -13.90 4.11
N GLN A 74 5.41 -14.16 5.41
CA GLN A 74 4.70 -13.35 6.40
C GLN A 74 5.28 -11.93 6.48
N LEU A 75 6.61 -11.79 6.44
CA LEU A 75 7.28 -10.49 6.43
C LEU A 75 6.80 -9.65 5.25
N ALA A 76 6.88 -10.16 4.02
CA ALA A 76 6.46 -9.38 2.85
C ALA A 76 4.98 -9.01 2.85
N ARG A 77 4.13 -9.94 3.29
CA ARG A 77 2.71 -9.63 3.49
C ARG A 77 2.54 -8.48 4.46
N LYS A 78 3.18 -8.54 5.63
CA LYS A 78 3.09 -7.51 6.66
C LYS A 78 3.67 -6.18 6.21
N THR A 79 4.78 -6.20 5.48
CA THR A 79 5.33 -5.02 4.81
C THR A 79 4.30 -4.34 3.92
N VAL A 80 3.60 -5.10 3.05
CA VAL A 80 2.55 -4.56 2.17
C VAL A 80 1.37 -4.02 2.97
N GLU A 81 0.87 -4.75 3.98
CA GLU A 81 -0.25 -4.34 4.83
C GLU A 81 0.07 -3.03 5.56
N THR A 82 1.23 -2.96 6.23
CA THR A 82 1.66 -1.78 6.99
C THR A 82 1.91 -0.59 6.08
N MET A 83 2.57 -0.77 4.94
CA MET A 83 2.83 0.33 4.00
C MET A 83 1.55 0.91 3.42
N ARG A 84 0.58 0.08 3.04
CA ARG A 84 -0.73 0.57 2.59
C ARG A 84 -1.42 1.39 3.68
N ALA A 85 -1.43 0.88 4.92
CA ALA A 85 -2.02 1.61 6.05
C ALA A 85 -1.32 2.96 6.29
N LYS A 86 0.01 3.00 6.22
CA LYS A 86 0.80 4.23 6.37
C LYS A 86 0.59 5.22 5.23
N GLN A 87 0.38 4.72 4.02
CA GLN A 87 0.09 5.55 2.88
C GLN A 87 -1.33 6.13 2.93
N ASP A 88 -2.31 5.35 3.39
CA ASP A 88 -3.66 5.84 3.64
C ASP A 88 -3.68 6.90 4.75
N GLU A 89 -2.90 6.70 5.81
CA GLU A 89 -2.66 7.71 6.85
C GLU A 89 -2.06 8.99 6.26
N ARG A 90 -1.04 8.86 5.41
CA ARG A 90 -0.39 10.02 4.74
C ARG A 90 -1.36 10.74 3.80
N ARG A 91 -2.13 10.02 2.99
CA ARG A 91 -3.19 10.60 2.14
C ARG A 91 -4.21 11.37 2.96
N ALA A 92 -4.64 10.81 4.09
CA ALA A 92 -5.56 11.49 4.99
C ALA A 92 -4.97 12.79 5.57
N ASN A 93 -3.66 12.81 5.85
CA ASN A 93 -2.95 13.99 6.35
C ASN A 93 -2.76 15.09 5.28
N LEU A 94 -2.76 14.72 3.99
CA LEU A 94 -2.69 15.67 2.87
C LEU A 94 -4.05 16.30 2.51
N LEU A 95 -5.14 15.84 3.11
CA LEU A 95 -6.45 16.44 2.89
C LEU A 95 -6.49 17.85 3.48
N PRO A 96 -7.16 18.82 2.81
CA PRO A 96 -7.32 20.16 3.34
C PRO A 96 -7.94 20.12 4.74
N ARG A 97 -7.29 20.79 5.71
CA ARG A 97 -7.75 20.80 7.10
C ARG A 97 -9.14 21.41 7.20
N SER A 98 -9.98 20.84 8.07
CA SER A 98 -11.27 21.44 8.41
C SER A 98 -11.04 22.84 9.01
N PRO A 99 -11.85 23.85 8.62
CA PRO A 99 -11.74 25.19 9.18
C PRO A 99 -11.91 25.24 10.70
N ASP A 100 -11.29 26.23 11.33
CA ASP A 100 -11.42 26.47 12.77
C ASP A 100 -12.88 26.80 13.13
N LYS A 101 -13.47 26.00 14.03
CA LYS A 101 -14.84 26.16 14.50
C LYS A 101 -15.04 27.38 15.40
N THR A 102 -13.95 27.95 15.93
CA THR A 102 -14.00 29.13 16.79
C THR A 102 -13.98 30.44 16.00
N ASP A 103 -13.64 30.39 14.71
CA ASP A 103 -13.63 31.55 13.80
C ASP A 103 -15.03 31.84 13.24
N ALA A 104 -15.87 32.48 14.07
CA ALA A 104 -17.22 32.86 13.68
C ALA A 104 -17.26 33.88 12.53
N ALA A 105 -16.27 34.78 12.46
CA ALA A 105 -16.19 35.78 11.39
C ALA A 105 -15.87 35.13 10.04
N GLY A 106 -14.89 34.22 10.01
CA GLY A 106 -14.58 33.45 8.81
C GLY A 106 -15.71 32.52 8.41
N ALA A 107 -16.43 31.91 9.37
CA ALA A 107 -17.61 31.10 9.05
C ALA A 107 -18.69 31.91 8.31
N ALA A 108 -18.96 33.15 8.75
CA ALA A 108 -19.89 34.06 8.06
C ALA A 108 -19.41 34.39 6.63
N MET A 109 -18.12 34.69 6.46
CA MET A 109 -17.54 34.95 5.14
C MET A 109 -17.66 33.73 4.21
N ARG A 110 -17.38 32.51 4.71
CA ARG A 110 -17.48 31.27 3.93
C ARG A 110 -18.93 30.94 3.53
N VAL A 111 -19.92 31.31 4.34
CA VAL A 111 -21.34 31.21 3.96
C VAL A 111 -21.65 32.12 2.75
N GLU A 112 -21.18 33.36 2.77
CA GLU A 112 -21.38 34.30 1.66
C GLU A 112 -20.67 33.84 0.38
N LEU A 113 -19.41 33.37 0.50
CA LEU A 113 -18.67 32.82 -0.63
C LEU A 113 -19.40 31.62 -1.26
N ARG A 114 -19.97 30.72 -0.45
CA ARG A 114 -20.79 29.60 -0.95
C ARG A 114 -22.10 30.07 -1.59
N ALA A 115 -22.76 31.08 -1.03
CA ALA A 115 -23.95 31.67 -1.64
C ALA A 115 -23.62 32.27 -3.02
N MET A 116 -22.48 32.95 -3.14
CA MET A 116 -21.96 33.47 -4.40
C MET A 116 -21.63 32.34 -5.38
N LEU A 117 -20.99 31.26 -4.95
CA LEU A 117 -20.73 30.10 -5.81
C LEU A 117 -22.04 29.52 -6.36
N ARG A 118 -23.07 29.35 -5.52
CA ARG A 118 -24.37 28.81 -5.95
C ARG A 118 -25.09 29.70 -6.96
N SER A 119 -24.93 31.01 -6.90
CA SER A 119 -25.56 31.95 -7.84
C SER A 119 -24.83 32.02 -9.20
N MET A 120 -23.58 31.54 -9.30
CA MET A 120 -22.84 31.47 -10.55
C MET A 120 -23.36 30.36 -11.47
N GLY A 121 -23.27 30.58 -12.79
CA GLY A 121 -23.42 29.50 -13.77
C GLY A 121 -22.28 28.49 -13.67
N ASN A 122 -22.55 27.22 -14.03
CA ASN A 122 -21.62 26.11 -13.83
C ASN A 122 -20.22 26.37 -14.43
N GLY A 123 -20.14 26.87 -15.67
CA GLY A 123 -18.85 27.18 -16.31
C GLY A 123 -18.02 28.23 -15.57
N LYS A 124 -18.65 29.32 -15.10
CA LYS A 124 -17.97 30.36 -14.31
C LYS A 124 -17.52 29.84 -12.95
N ARG A 125 -18.35 29.00 -12.32
CA ARG A 125 -18.03 28.35 -11.04
C ARG A 125 -16.79 27.46 -11.16
N ILE A 126 -16.77 26.59 -12.18
CA ILE A 126 -15.62 25.71 -12.45
C ILE A 126 -14.38 26.54 -12.74
N GLN A 127 -14.49 27.58 -13.57
CA GLN A 127 -13.37 28.47 -13.89
C GLN A 127 -12.82 29.17 -12.63
N LEU A 128 -13.69 29.65 -11.74
CA LEU A 128 -13.27 30.31 -10.51
C LEU A 128 -12.57 29.34 -9.54
N LEU A 129 -13.04 28.08 -9.46
CA LEU A 129 -12.54 27.10 -8.51
C LEU A 129 -11.29 26.34 -8.98
N LEU A 130 -11.14 26.11 -10.29
CA LEU A 130 -10.09 25.27 -10.85
C LEU A 130 -9.09 26.02 -11.74
N SER A 131 -9.17 27.35 -11.84
CA SER A 131 -8.12 28.13 -12.52
C SER A 131 -6.82 28.11 -11.72
N SER A 132 -5.69 28.28 -12.42
CA SER A 132 -4.36 28.39 -11.81
C SER A 132 -4.28 29.55 -10.81
N ASP A 133 -5.05 30.62 -11.04
CA ASP A 133 -5.10 31.82 -10.20
C ASP A 133 -6.35 31.85 -9.29
N ALA A 134 -6.96 30.69 -9.03
CA ALA A 134 -8.14 30.58 -8.18
C ALA A 134 -7.86 31.10 -6.76
N ASP A 135 -8.73 31.99 -6.26
CA ASP A 135 -8.64 32.48 -4.88
C ASP A 135 -8.94 31.32 -3.91
N SER A 136 -7.96 31.01 -3.04
CA SER A 136 -8.03 29.92 -2.08
C SER A 136 -9.27 29.99 -1.20
N ARG A 137 -9.76 31.20 -0.89
CA ARG A 137 -10.93 31.40 -0.03
C ARG A 137 -12.20 30.79 -0.62
N PHE A 138 -12.37 30.83 -1.95
CA PHE A 138 -13.51 30.19 -2.61
C PHE A 138 -13.40 28.68 -2.60
N GLN A 139 -12.18 28.16 -2.75
CA GLN A 139 -11.93 26.72 -2.72
C GLN A 139 -12.15 26.15 -1.31
N ASP A 140 -11.62 26.82 -0.28
CA ASP A 140 -11.79 26.42 1.11
C ASP A 140 -13.27 26.45 1.51
N ALA A 141 -13.98 27.54 1.14
CA ALA A 141 -15.42 27.64 1.37
C ALA A 141 -16.21 26.55 0.63
N ALA A 142 -15.80 26.19 -0.58
CA ALA A 142 -16.46 25.15 -1.37
C ALA A 142 -16.28 23.75 -0.74
N LEU A 143 -15.08 23.46 -0.23
CA LEU A 143 -14.72 22.17 0.37
C LEU A 143 -15.27 21.98 1.79
N GLU A 144 -15.43 23.06 2.57
CA GLU A 144 -15.96 23.01 3.95
C GLU A 144 -17.39 22.46 4.05
N ALA A 145 -18.22 22.67 3.03
CA ALA A 145 -19.64 22.28 3.04
C ALA A 145 -19.94 21.17 2.03
N PRO A 146 -21.07 20.44 2.17
CA PRO A 146 -21.50 19.44 1.19
C PRO A 146 -21.71 20.03 -0.22
N ASP A 147 -21.65 19.17 -1.24
CA ASP A 147 -21.76 19.50 -2.68
C ASP A 147 -22.87 20.51 -3.00
N ALA A 148 -24.07 20.21 -2.51
CA ALA A 148 -25.25 21.03 -2.74
C ALA A 148 -25.16 22.45 -2.13
N ALA A 149 -24.40 22.62 -1.05
CA ALA A 149 -24.24 23.91 -0.37
C ALA A 149 -23.30 24.87 -1.14
N SER A 150 -22.39 24.32 -1.93
CA SER A 150 -21.44 25.06 -2.77
C SER A 150 -21.86 25.04 -4.26
N GLY A 151 -22.87 24.23 -4.60
CA GLY A 151 -23.34 24.04 -5.97
C GLY A 151 -22.39 23.22 -6.84
N ILE A 152 -21.47 22.46 -6.26
CA ILE A 152 -20.52 21.65 -7.04
C ILE A 152 -21.02 20.21 -7.14
N THR A 153 -20.58 19.47 -8.16
CA THR A 153 -20.79 18.03 -8.25
C THR A 153 -19.66 17.28 -7.53
N ALA A 154 -19.86 15.99 -7.25
CA ALA A 154 -18.83 15.13 -6.65
C ALA A 154 -17.53 15.14 -7.48
N GLU A 155 -17.64 15.05 -8.81
CA GLU A 155 -16.49 15.12 -9.72
C GLU A 155 -15.74 16.46 -9.61
N ILE A 156 -16.45 17.58 -9.49
CA ILE A 156 -15.81 18.89 -9.29
C ILE A 156 -15.14 18.95 -7.91
N ARG A 157 -15.76 18.38 -6.88
CA ARG A 157 -15.15 18.32 -5.54
C ARG A 157 -13.84 17.53 -5.58
N GLU A 158 -13.83 16.38 -6.23
CA GLU A 158 -12.63 15.53 -6.35
C GLU A 158 -11.50 16.33 -7.00
N ARG A 159 -11.74 16.90 -8.18
CA ARG A 159 -10.76 17.74 -8.89
C ARG A 159 -10.33 18.97 -8.09
N LEU A 160 -11.23 19.56 -7.31
CA LEU A 160 -10.92 20.70 -6.45
C LEU A 160 -10.04 20.28 -5.28
N THR A 161 -10.32 19.11 -4.70
CA THR A 161 -9.51 18.54 -3.61
C THR A 161 -8.10 18.29 -4.11
N ASP A 162 -7.95 17.65 -5.28
CA ASP A 162 -6.65 17.40 -5.91
C ASP A 162 -5.89 18.71 -6.17
N ALA A 163 -6.55 19.73 -6.73
CA ALA A 163 -5.93 21.02 -7.00
C ALA A 163 -5.49 21.76 -5.72
N VAL A 164 -6.31 21.70 -4.66
CA VAL A 164 -5.96 22.30 -3.36
C VAL A 164 -4.83 21.53 -2.70
N THR A 165 -4.87 20.20 -2.71
CA THR A 165 -3.81 19.34 -2.16
C THR A 165 -2.50 19.57 -2.88
N GLU A 166 -2.46 19.61 -4.21
CA GLU A 166 -1.23 19.90 -4.98
C GLU A 166 -0.70 21.30 -4.68
N ARG A 167 -1.57 22.29 -4.48
CA ARG A 167 -1.13 23.63 -4.09
C ARG A 167 -0.52 23.66 -2.68
N LEU A 168 -1.14 22.96 -1.72
CA LEU A 168 -0.69 22.93 -0.33
C LEU A 168 0.56 22.06 -0.14
N PHE A 169 0.66 20.99 -0.93
CA PHE A 169 1.68 19.96 -0.83
C PHE A 169 2.24 19.59 -2.22
N PRO A 170 3.01 20.49 -2.86
CA PRO A 170 3.45 20.30 -4.24
C PRO A 170 4.27 19.03 -4.42
N GLY A 171 3.87 18.19 -5.37
CA GLY A 171 4.55 16.93 -5.68
C GLY A 171 4.37 15.79 -4.67
N GLU A 172 3.65 15.98 -3.55
CA GLU A 172 3.40 14.89 -2.59
C GLU A 172 2.48 13.82 -3.19
N ALA A 173 1.53 14.19 -4.04
CA ALA A 173 0.69 13.22 -4.75
C ALA A 173 1.53 12.29 -5.66
N ALA A 174 2.49 12.85 -6.40
CA ALA A 174 3.39 12.07 -7.24
C ALA A 174 4.30 11.14 -6.41
N LYS A 175 4.80 11.60 -5.26
CA LYS A 175 5.57 10.74 -4.34
C LYS A 175 4.74 9.59 -3.80
N LEU A 176 3.47 9.84 -3.47
CA LEU A 176 2.57 8.78 -3.03
C LEU A 176 2.34 7.75 -4.14
N GLU A 177 2.16 8.19 -5.38
CA GLU A 177 2.02 7.28 -6.52
C GLU A 177 3.28 6.43 -6.75
N GLU A 178 4.47 7.02 -6.66
CA GLU A 178 5.74 6.28 -6.73
C GLU A 178 5.85 5.21 -5.63
N ILE A 179 5.37 5.51 -4.41
CA ILE A 179 5.31 4.54 -3.31
C ILE A 179 4.27 3.43 -3.58
N ASP A 180 3.10 3.77 -4.13
CA ASP A 180 2.08 2.78 -4.52
C ASP A 180 2.64 1.75 -5.50
N GLU A 181 3.40 2.21 -6.49
CA GLU A 181 4.01 1.34 -7.50
C GLU A 181 4.96 0.32 -6.85
N ALA A 182 5.80 0.76 -5.92
CA ALA A 182 6.70 -0.12 -5.19
C ALA A 182 5.95 -1.13 -4.31
N ILE A 183 4.92 -0.70 -3.57
CA ILE A 183 4.06 -1.58 -2.78
C ILE A 183 3.36 -2.60 -3.68
N GLY A 184 2.83 -2.14 -4.81
CA GLY A 184 2.16 -2.96 -5.82
C GLY A 184 3.10 -4.02 -6.38
N LEU A 185 4.37 -3.67 -6.61
CA LEU A 185 5.39 -4.61 -7.08
C LEU A 185 5.70 -5.69 -6.04
N VAL A 186 5.81 -5.34 -4.75
CA VAL A 186 6.02 -6.34 -3.68
C VAL A 186 4.80 -7.25 -3.54
N ASP A 187 3.58 -6.71 -3.56
CA ASP A 187 2.34 -7.51 -3.50
C ASP A 187 2.21 -8.45 -4.70
N ALA A 188 2.52 -7.98 -5.92
CA ALA A 188 2.53 -8.80 -7.11
C ALA A 188 3.57 -9.93 -7.00
N THR A 189 4.76 -9.62 -6.50
CA THR A 189 5.83 -10.59 -6.29
C THR A 189 5.45 -11.65 -5.27
N TYR A 190 4.89 -11.22 -4.13
CA TYR A 190 4.33 -12.10 -3.11
C TYR A 190 3.26 -13.02 -3.70
N LYS A 191 2.32 -12.50 -4.50
CA LYS A 191 1.26 -13.31 -5.14
C LYS A 191 1.84 -14.38 -6.05
N VAL A 192 2.81 -14.03 -6.91
CA VAL A 192 3.46 -15.01 -7.80
C VAL A 192 4.16 -16.10 -7.00
N VAL A 193 4.95 -15.72 -6.00
CA VAL A 193 5.64 -16.69 -5.14
C VAL A 193 4.66 -17.56 -4.37
N MET A 194 3.55 -16.98 -3.89
CA MET A 194 2.49 -17.75 -3.23
C MET A 194 1.86 -18.77 -4.17
N THR A 195 1.65 -18.45 -5.45
CA THR A 195 1.19 -19.42 -6.45
C THR A 195 2.17 -20.59 -6.60
N ASP A 196 3.47 -20.32 -6.65
CA ASP A 196 4.47 -21.40 -6.74
C ASP A 196 4.55 -22.21 -5.44
N VAL A 197 4.48 -21.55 -4.29
CA VAL A 197 4.37 -22.19 -2.96
C VAL A 197 3.15 -23.12 -2.92
N SER A 198 1.97 -22.68 -3.36
CA SER A 198 0.77 -23.52 -3.45
C SER A 198 1.03 -24.78 -4.26
N ARG A 199 1.67 -24.62 -5.43
CA ARG A 199 1.98 -25.72 -6.33
C ARG A 199 2.93 -26.73 -5.70
N PHE A 200 4.00 -26.26 -5.05
CA PHE A 200 4.93 -27.13 -4.30
C PHE A 200 4.25 -27.82 -3.12
N ALA A 201 3.35 -27.11 -2.45
CA ALA A 201 2.57 -27.63 -1.33
C ALA A 201 1.41 -28.51 -1.77
N GLY A 202 1.17 -28.73 -3.08
CA GLY A 202 0.00 -29.46 -3.57
C GLY A 202 -1.33 -28.89 -3.06
N LEU A 203 -1.36 -27.62 -2.70
CA LEU A 203 -2.54 -26.91 -2.23
C LEU A 203 -3.27 -26.34 -3.46
N PRO A 204 -4.61 -26.33 -3.46
CA PRO A 204 -5.36 -25.78 -4.59
C PRO A 204 -5.01 -24.30 -4.79
N ASP A 205 -4.72 -23.94 -6.05
CA ASP A 205 -4.19 -22.62 -6.47
C ASP A 205 -5.07 -21.43 -6.03
N ASN A 206 -6.33 -21.67 -5.67
CA ASN A 206 -7.34 -20.64 -5.38
C ASN A 206 -7.58 -20.39 -3.89
N ASN A 207 -6.84 -21.00 -2.96
CA ASN A 207 -7.12 -20.87 -1.53
C ASN A 207 -6.00 -20.18 -0.74
N ARG A 208 -5.64 -18.96 -1.18
CA ARG A 208 -4.65 -18.08 -0.53
C ARG A 208 -4.83 -18.00 0.99
N ASN A 209 -6.06 -17.82 1.44
CA ASN A 209 -6.40 -17.70 2.86
C ASN A 209 -6.00 -18.95 3.67
N VAL A 210 -6.08 -20.15 3.05
CA VAL A 210 -5.68 -21.40 3.70
C VAL A 210 -4.16 -21.47 3.86
N ILE A 211 -3.41 -21.01 2.86
CA ILE A 211 -1.94 -20.99 2.92
C ILE A 211 -1.48 -19.95 3.93
N GLU A 212 -2.10 -18.77 3.92
CA GLU A 212 -1.82 -17.71 4.88
C GLU A 212 -2.14 -18.14 6.31
N SER A 213 -3.28 -18.82 6.53
CA SER A 213 -3.59 -19.43 7.84
C SER A 213 -2.53 -20.46 8.20
N ALA A 214 -2.19 -21.38 7.30
CA ALA A 214 -1.20 -22.42 7.56
C ALA A 214 0.19 -21.85 7.88
N VAL A 215 0.62 -20.78 7.21
CA VAL A 215 1.87 -20.06 7.50
C VAL A 215 1.80 -19.40 8.88
N THR A 216 0.69 -18.72 9.19
CA THR A 216 0.50 -18.04 10.48
C THR A 216 0.47 -19.05 11.64
N ASP A 217 -0.31 -20.12 11.50
CA ASP A 217 -0.45 -21.20 12.48
C ASP A 217 0.89 -21.88 12.76
N ALA A 218 1.67 -22.08 11.69
CA ALA A 218 2.97 -22.72 11.82
C ALA A 218 4.05 -21.84 12.45
N LEU A 219 4.06 -20.54 12.16
CA LEU A 219 4.99 -19.62 12.79
C LEU A 219 4.70 -19.48 14.29
N GLY A 220 3.44 -19.62 14.67
CA GLY A 220 2.97 -19.39 16.03
C GLY A 220 2.92 -17.90 16.39
N PRO A 221 2.16 -17.54 17.44
CA PRO A 221 1.85 -16.14 17.77
C PRO A 221 3.10 -15.32 18.12
N GLU A 222 4.11 -15.92 18.74
CA GLU A 222 5.35 -15.24 19.13
C GLU A 222 6.14 -14.75 17.92
N LYS A 223 6.37 -15.63 16.92
CA LYS A 223 7.13 -15.24 15.72
C LYS A 223 6.37 -14.25 14.86
N VAL A 224 5.05 -14.41 14.73
CA VAL A 224 4.20 -13.45 14.04
C VAL A 224 4.28 -12.09 14.73
N GLY A 225 4.15 -12.04 16.05
CA GLY A 225 4.30 -10.80 16.82
C GLY A 225 5.68 -10.15 16.66
N ASN A 226 6.75 -10.93 16.61
CA ASN A 226 8.09 -10.41 16.35
C ASN A 226 8.23 -9.81 14.94
N ILE A 227 7.67 -10.47 13.91
CA ILE A 227 7.64 -9.93 12.54
C ILE A 227 6.84 -8.62 12.51
N ASP A 228 5.68 -8.59 13.15
CA ASP A 228 4.84 -7.39 13.22
C ASP A 228 5.56 -6.23 13.91
N ALA A 229 6.31 -6.51 14.98
CA ALA A 229 7.13 -5.53 15.69
C ALA A 229 8.26 -4.97 14.80
N VAL A 230 8.99 -5.85 14.09
CA VAL A 230 10.06 -5.45 13.17
C VAL A 230 9.50 -4.57 12.04
N VAL A 231 8.42 -5.01 11.40
CA VAL A 231 7.78 -4.24 10.32
C VAL A 231 7.28 -2.89 10.86
N SER A 232 6.65 -2.86 12.02
CA SER A 232 6.16 -1.61 12.61
C SER A 232 7.29 -0.64 12.94
N GLN A 233 8.43 -1.15 13.42
CA GLN A 233 9.62 -0.35 13.70
C GLN A 233 10.25 0.19 12.40
N ASP A 234 10.38 -0.66 11.38
CA ASP A 234 10.92 -0.28 10.06
C ASP A 234 10.11 0.87 9.42
N PHE A 235 8.81 0.98 9.74
CA PHE A 235 7.91 1.99 9.18
C PHE A 235 7.42 3.06 10.17
N ALA A 236 8.03 3.15 11.35
CA ALA A 236 7.58 4.07 12.40
C ALA A 236 7.57 5.54 11.94
N GLY A 237 8.54 5.97 11.14
CA GLY A 237 8.66 7.33 10.59
C GLY A 237 8.16 7.52 9.16
N PHE A 238 7.37 6.57 8.64
CA PHE A 238 6.90 6.67 7.25
C PHE A 238 5.83 7.74 7.04
N ALA A 239 5.01 8.01 8.06
CA ALA A 239 3.90 8.96 8.01
C ALA A 239 4.25 10.40 8.45
N ASP A 240 5.46 10.61 8.98
CA ASP A 240 5.86 11.87 9.65
C ASP A 240 6.47 12.93 8.71
N ASP A 241 6.55 12.64 7.40
CA ASP A 241 7.03 13.57 6.35
C ASP A 241 5.87 14.14 5.52
#